data_AF-A0A9W6HU42-F1
#
_entry.id   AF-A0A9W6HU42-F1
#
_cell.length_a   1.000
_cell.length_b   1.000
_cell.length_c   1.000
_cell.angle_alpha   90.00
_cell.angle_beta   90.00
_cell.angle_gamma   90.00
#
_symmetry.space_group_name_H-M   'P 1'
#
loop_
_entity.id
_entity.type
_entity.pdbx_description
1 polymer ?
#
loop_
_entity_poly.entity_id
_entity_poly.type
_entity_poly.pdbx_seq_one_letter_code
_entity_poly.pdbx_strand_id
1 'polypeptide(L)' 'MSHDAPQETPGDGDLVALQIVRGDATEEELAALIAVLSDAHAAETAAAVAEPARVSAWARTQRPLRTPLRRDIPWGRFSG' A
#
# COMPACT_ATOMS: atom_id res chain seq x y z
N MET A 1 25.36 1.05 -38.51
CA MET A 1 25.16 -0.11 -37.62
C MET A 1 24.02 0.23 -36.69
N SER A 2 22.78 0.00 -37.11
CA SER A 2 21.62 0.12 -36.21
C SER A 2 21.53 -1.16 -35.39
N HIS A 3 21.56 -1.01 -34.07
CA HIS A 3 21.33 -2.10 -33.13
C HIS A 3 19.82 -2.31 -33.06
N ASP A 4 19.32 -3.36 -33.71
CA ASP A 4 17.98 -3.90 -33.43
C ASP A 4 18.12 -4.72 -32.14
N ALA A 5 17.74 -4.15 -31.01
CA ALA A 5 17.76 -4.86 -29.75
C ALA A 5 16.61 -5.88 -29.75
N PRO A 6 16.84 -7.16 -29.40
CA PRO A 6 15.77 -8.14 -29.33
C PRO A 6 14.75 -7.63 -28.31
N GLN A 7 13.54 -7.33 -28.78
CA GLN A 7 12.42 -7.01 -27.91
C GLN A 7 12.12 -8.29 -27.12
N GLU A 8 12.41 -8.30 -25.82
CA GLU A 8 11.92 -9.34 -24.92
C GLU A 8 10.39 -9.25 -24.93
N THR A 9 9.75 -10.13 -25.71
CA THR A 9 8.31 -10.35 -25.59
C THR A 9 8.09 -10.97 -24.21
N PRO A 10 7.37 -10.29 -23.29
CA PRO A 10 7.04 -10.87 -22.00
C PRO A 10 6.40 -12.25 -22.24
N GLY A 11 6.87 -13.27 -21.53
CA GLY A 11 6.38 -14.63 -21.73
C GLY A 11 4.87 -14.70 -21.47
N ASP A 12 4.15 -15.57 -22.19
CA ASP A 12 2.68 -15.72 -22.13
C ASP A 12 2.08 -15.81 -20.71
N GLY A 13 2.88 -16.17 -19.68
CA GLY A 13 2.47 -16.22 -18.28
C GLY A 13 2.40 -14.86 -17.55
N ASP A 14 2.90 -13.78 -18.14
CA ASP A 14 2.97 -12.44 -17.53
C ASP A 14 1.92 -11.46 -18.11
N LEU A 15 1.22 -11.87 -19.17
CA LEU A 15 0.19 -11.06 -19.81
C LEU A 15 -1.18 -11.29 -19.15
N VAL A 16 -1.77 -10.21 -18.63
CA VAL A 16 -3.14 -10.23 -18.10
C VAL A 16 -4.14 -10.16 -19.25
N ALA A 17 -4.90 -11.24 -19.46
CA ALA A 17 -5.94 -11.29 -20.48
C ALA A 17 -7.31 -10.84 -19.95
N LEU A 18 -7.98 -9.95 -20.69
CA LEU A 18 -9.36 -9.53 -20.44
C LEU A 18 -10.25 -10.02 -21.57
N GLN A 19 -11.35 -10.72 -21.25
CA GLN A 19 -12.30 -11.22 -22.26
C GLN A 19 -13.71 -10.71 -21.97
N ILE A 20 -14.38 -10.17 -23.00
CA ILE A 20 -15.80 -9.81 -22.93
C ILE A 20 -16.63 -11.01 -23.34
N VAL A 21 -17.42 -11.52 -22.40
CA VAL A 21 -18.25 -12.74 -22.59
C VAL A 21 -19.64 -12.39 -23.17
N ARG A 22 -20.07 -11.13 -23.07
CA ARG A 22 -21.38 -10.67 -23.54
C ARG A 22 -21.34 -9.18 -23.88
N GLY A 23 -22.11 -8.80 -24.90
CA GLY A 23 -22.21 -7.42 -25.37
C GLY A 23 -21.12 -7.09 -26.38
N ASP A 24 -21.18 -5.89 -26.94
CA ASP A 24 -20.15 -5.32 -27.79
C ASP A 24 -19.73 -4.01 -27.13
N ALA A 25 -18.56 -4.01 -26.49
CA ALA A 25 -18.07 -2.84 -25.75
C ALA A 25 -17.39 -1.89 -26.72
N THR A 26 -17.69 -0.60 -26.58
CA THR A 26 -17.02 0.40 -27.41
C THR A 26 -15.58 0.62 -26.97
N GLU A 27 -14.77 1.24 -27.82
CA GLU A 27 -13.39 1.60 -27.49
C GLU A 27 -13.32 2.52 -26.27
N GLU A 28 -14.27 3.45 -26.13
CA GLU A 28 -14.36 4.36 -25.00
C GLU A 28 -14.68 3.64 -23.69
N GLU A 29 -15.58 2.66 -23.72
CA GLU A 29 -15.94 1.86 -22.55
C GLU A 29 -14.78 0.97 -22.10
N LEU A 30 -14.07 0.36 -23.06
CA LEU A 30 -12.85 -0.39 -22.81
C LEU A 30 -11.76 0.49 -22.19
N ALA A 31 -11.54 1.69 -22.73
CA ALA A 31 -10.57 2.64 -22.20
C ALA A 31 -10.93 3.06 -20.76
N ALA A 32 -12.20 3.35 -20.49
CA ALA A 32 -12.68 3.68 -19.16
C ALA A 32 -12.46 2.53 -18.16
N LEU A 33 -12.77 1.29 -18.58
CA LEU A 33 -12.56 0.11 -17.75
C LEU A 33 -11.07 -0.12 -17.43
N ILE A 34 -10.22 -0.06 -18.45
CA ILE A 34 -8.76 -0.25 -18.28
C ILE A 34 -8.19 0.83 -17.37
N ALA A 35 -8.62 2.09 -17.52
CA ALA A 35 -8.17 3.18 -16.66
C ALA A 35 -8.51 2.92 -15.18
N VAL A 36 -9.75 2.51 -14.88
CA VAL A 36 -10.17 2.21 -13.50
C VAL A 36 -9.41 1.01 -12.92
N LEU A 37 -9.25 -0.07 -13.70
CA LEU A 37 -8.51 -1.24 -13.25
C LEU A 37 -7.04 -0.93 -13.02
N SER A 38 -6.43 -0.12 -13.89
CA SER A 38 -5.04 0.29 -13.76
C SER A 38 -4.81 1.16 -12.52
N ASP A 39 -5.73 2.08 -12.23
CA ASP A 39 -5.68 2.92 -11.03
C ASP A 39 -5.82 2.08 -9.75
N ALA A 40 -6.80 1.18 -9.71
CA ALA A 40 -6.99 0.26 -8.58
C ALA A 40 -5.76 -0.63 -8.36
N HIS A 41 -5.19 -1.18 -9.43
CA HIS A 41 -3.99 -2.01 -9.37
C HIS A 41 -2.77 -1.22 -8.89
N ALA A 42 -2.60 0.03 -9.34
CA ALA A 42 -1.52 0.91 -8.89
C ALA A 42 -1.65 1.22 -7.39
N ALA A 43 -2.86 1.51 -6.92
CA ALA A 43 -3.13 1.76 -5.50
C ALA A 43 -2.84 0.52 -4.64
N GLU A 44 -3.27 -0.67 -5.08
CA GLU A 44 -3.00 -1.93 -4.39
C GLU A 44 -1.51 -2.25 -4.35
N THR A 45 -0.82 -2.12 -5.48
CA THR A 45 0.63 -2.35 -5.58
C THR A 45 1.39 -1.41 -4.66
N ALA A 46 1.01 -0.11 -4.65
CA ALA A 46 1.60 0.87 -3.76
C ALA A 46 1.38 0.54 -2.28
N ALA A 47 0.19 0.05 -1.92
CA ALA A 47 -0.11 -0.39 -0.55
C ALA A 47 0.69 -1.65 -0.17
N ALA A 48 0.87 -2.59 -1.10
CA ALA A 48 1.62 -3.83 -0.86
C ALA A 48 3.11 -3.58 -0.61
N VAL A 49 3.71 -2.59 -1.28
CA VAL A 49 5.12 -2.20 -1.07
C VAL A 49 5.31 -1.16 0.05
N ALA A 50 4.23 -0.63 0.63
CA ALA A 50 4.33 0.34 1.71
C ALA A 50 4.92 -0.30 2.96
N GLU A 51 5.95 0.33 3.54
CA GLU A 51 6.50 -0.11 4.82
C GLU A 51 5.41 0.03 5.90
N PRO A 52 5.08 -1.04 6.65
CA PRO A 52 4.05 -0.96 7.68
C PRO A 52 4.45 0.06 8.74
N ALA A 53 3.47 0.80 9.25
CA ALA A 53 3.69 1.72 10.36
C ALA A 53 4.31 0.96 11.56
N ARG A 54 5.61 1.18 11.79
CA ARG A 54 6.33 0.52 12.87
C ARG A 54 5.97 1.17 14.19
N VAL A 55 5.06 0.52 14.92
CA VAL A 55 4.80 0.88 16.32
C VAL A 55 5.91 0.25 17.16
N SER A 56 6.60 1.05 17.97
CA SER A 56 7.63 0.53 18.86
C SER A 56 7.02 -0.49 19.83
N ALA A 57 7.83 -1.48 20.23
CA ALA A 57 7.40 -2.46 21.23
C ALA A 57 6.87 -1.76 22.50
N TRP A 58 7.55 -0.70 22.93
CA TRP A 58 7.12 0.19 24.02
C TRP A 58 5.73 0.77 23.79
N ALA A 59 5.49 1.42 22.64
CA ALA A 59 4.20 2.03 22.32
C ALA A 59 3.05 1.00 22.26
N ARG A 60 3.32 -0.23 21.81
CA ARG A 60 2.34 -1.32 21.76
C ARG A 60 2.04 -1.90 23.14
N THR A 61 3.03 -1.92 24.04
CA THR A 61 2.88 -2.39 25.43
C THR A 61 2.49 -1.31 26.41
N GLN A 62 2.50 -0.04 26.00
CA GLN A 62 2.01 1.08 26.80
C GLN A 62 0.49 0.93 26.91
N ARG A 63 0.05 0.07 27.85
CA ARG A 63 -1.28 0.20 28.45
C ARG A 63 -1.44 1.68 28.78
N PRO A 64 -2.62 2.30 28.61
CA PRO A 64 -2.83 3.69 29.02
C PRO A 64 -2.34 3.82 30.45
N LEU A 65 -1.13 4.36 30.59
CA LEU A 65 -0.48 4.55 31.87
C LEU A 65 -1.26 5.70 32.47
N ARG A 66 -2.26 5.25 33.21
CA ARG A 66 -3.18 5.99 34.05
C ARG A 66 -2.54 7.26 34.52
N THR A 67 -3.07 8.39 34.03
CA THR A 67 -2.89 9.76 34.51
C THR A 67 -1.44 10.20 34.68
N PRO A 68 -1.03 11.35 34.11
CA PRO A 68 0.30 11.88 34.38
C PRO A 68 0.58 11.90 35.90
N LEU A 69 1.78 11.46 36.27
CA LEU A 69 2.19 11.37 37.68
C LEU A 69 1.99 12.74 38.35
N ARG A 70 1.24 12.77 39.44
CA ARG A 70 0.96 13.97 40.22
C ARG A 70 2.24 14.53 40.83
N ARG A 71 2.80 15.56 40.18
CA ARG A 71 4.02 16.26 40.60
C ARG A 71 3.82 17.12 41.84
N ASP A 72 2.56 17.36 42.20
CA ASP A 72 2.15 18.07 43.40
C ASP A 72 2.20 17.19 44.67
N ILE A 73 2.52 15.90 44.54
CA ILE A 73 2.70 14.99 45.68
C ILE A 73 4.19 14.62 45.79
N PRO A 74 4.88 14.93 46.90
CA PRO A 74 6.26 14.55 47.09
C PRO A 74 6.42 13.03 47.21
N TRP A 75 7.44 12.46 46.56
CA TRP A 75 7.70 11.02 46.58
C TRP A 75 8.55 10.65 47.79
N GLY A 76 7.89 10.43 48.93
CA GLY A 76 8.58 10.15 50.19
C GLY A 76 9.58 11.25 50.54
N ARG A 77 10.83 10.87 50.84
CA ARG A 77 11.90 11.81 51.21
C ARG A 77 12.59 12.51 50.03
N PHE A 78 12.15 12.25 48.80
CA PHE A 78 12.70 12.86 47.61
C PHE A 78 11.79 13.98 47.13
N SER A 79 12.04 15.17 47.65
CA SER A 79 11.74 16.44 46.98
C SER A 79 13.04 16.87 46.32
N GLY A 80 13.03 17.12 45.01
CA GLY A 80 14.21 17.63 44.30
C GLY A 80 14.80 18.86 44.97
#